data_AF-A0A965PSA7-F1
#
_entry.id   AF-A0A965PSA7-F1
#
_cell.length_a   1.000
_cell.length_b   1.000
_cell.length_c   1.000
_cell.angle_alpha   90.00
_cell.angle_beta   90.00
_cell.angle_gamma   90.00
#
_symmetry.space_group_name_H-M   'P 1'
#
loop_
_entity.id
_entity.type
_entity.pdbx_description
1 polymer ?
#
loop_
_entity_poly.entity_id
_entity_poly.type
_entity_poly.pdbx_seq_one_letter_code
_entity_poly.pdbx_strand_id
1 'polypeptide(L)'
;GMEPAAFEQTVRATCGCDKATREQFAAFLLVANEYGLNPVTREIYAFPTRGGGIQPIVGIDGWMTMANNHAAYDGITFVDRLGDDGQLVAITAQVHRKDRAHPVEVTEYLAECRQATDPWKRWPARMLRHKAAIQAIRYAFGFSGIVDPDEADRMRPSVSVTVNNHAEPAQHRRYATKPAVPAITVEAEDTGTDFPHEAADSEVTA
;
A
#
# COMPACT_ATOMS: atom_id res chain seq x y z
N GLY A 1 -2.34 25.31 12.78
CA GLY A 1 -2.73 24.06 12.09
C GLY A 1 -2.64 24.27 10.59
N MET A 2 -2.58 23.19 9.82
CA MET A 2 -2.68 23.23 8.35
C MET A 2 -4.04 23.82 7.92
N GLU A 3 -4.08 24.51 6.78
CA GLU A 3 -5.33 25.05 6.21
C GLU A 3 -6.25 23.88 5.77
N PRO A 4 -7.59 23.96 5.96
CA PRO A 4 -8.50 22.84 5.71
C PRO A 4 -8.44 22.25 4.29
N ALA A 5 -8.35 23.08 3.24
CA ALA A 5 -8.28 22.57 1.87
C ALA A 5 -6.94 21.86 1.59
N ALA A 6 -5.84 22.41 2.08
CA ALA A 6 -4.52 21.76 2.01
C ALA A 6 -4.50 20.42 2.77
N PHE A 7 -5.18 20.34 3.92
CA PHE A 7 -5.33 19.11 4.69
C PHE A 7 -6.14 18.06 3.92
N GLU A 8 -7.34 18.43 3.43
CA GLU A 8 -8.18 17.54 2.63
C GLU A 8 -7.41 16.99 1.42
N GLN A 9 -6.73 17.87 0.67
CA GLN A 9 -5.94 17.46 -0.49
C GLN A 9 -4.83 16.47 -0.12
N THR A 10 -4.11 16.73 0.96
CA THR A 10 -3.00 15.88 1.42
C THR A 10 -3.50 14.49 1.81
N VAL A 11 -4.55 14.40 2.62
CA VAL A 11 -5.09 13.10 3.04
C VAL A 11 -5.67 12.35 1.85
N ARG A 12 -6.39 13.03 0.96
CA ARG A 12 -6.93 12.41 -0.26
C ARG A 12 -5.83 11.80 -1.13
N ALA A 13 -4.73 12.52 -1.35
CA ALA A 13 -3.63 12.06 -2.20
C ALA A 13 -2.78 10.94 -1.59
N THR A 14 -2.69 10.86 -0.25
CA THR A 14 -1.72 9.97 0.43
C THR A 14 -2.35 8.78 1.14
N CYS A 15 -3.64 8.83 1.48
CA CYS A 15 -4.32 7.84 2.33
C CYS A 15 -5.31 6.95 1.57
N GLY A 16 -5.20 6.85 0.24
CA GLY A 16 -6.07 6.00 -0.59
C GLY A 16 -7.48 6.54 -0.82
N CYS A 17 -7.66 7.85 -0.66
CA CYS A 17 -8.93 8.55 -0.76
C CYS A 17 -9.07 9.40 -2.05
N ASP A 18 -8.18 9.21 -3.03
CA ASP A 18 -8.08 10.02 -4.24
C ASP A 18 -9.39 10.00 -5.06
N LYS A 19 -10.02 8.82 -5.13
CA LYS A 19 -11.27 8.57 -5.87
C LYS A 19 -12.54 8.62 -5.02
N ALA A 20 -12.44 8.91 -3.72
CA ALA A 20 -13.60 8.95 -2.83
C ALA A 20 -14.50 10.17 -3.10
N THR A 21 -15.83 10.05 -2.98
CA THR A 21 -16.68 11.26 -2.95
C THR A 21 -16.40 12.08 -1.68
N ARG A 22 -16.90 13.33 -1.62
CA ARG A 22 -16.74 14.17 -0.42
C ARG A 22 -17.40 13.52 0.81
N GLU A 23 -18.55 12.88 0.62
CA GLU A 23 -19.30 12.18 1.66
C GLU A 23 -18.54 10.95 2.15
N GLN A 24 -17.93 10.19 1.23
CA GLN A 24 -17.12 9.03 1.58
C GLN A 24 -15.83 9.42 2.30
N PHE A 25 -15.18 10.50 1.86
CA PHE A 25 -14.02 11.06 2.52
C PHE A 25 -14.36 11.57 3.93
N ALA A 26 -15.49 12.27 4.08
CA ALA A 26 -15.99 12.70 5.38
C ALA A 26 -16.28 11.52 6.30
N ALA A 27 -16.94 10.46 5.79
CA ALA A 27 -17.19 9.24 6.54
C ALA A 27 -15.89 8.57 7.01
N PHE A 28 -14.86 8.51 6.15
CA PHE A 28 -13.53 8.01 6.51
C PHE A 28 -12.90 8.84 7.66
N LEU A 29 -12.95 10.17 7.57
CA LEU A 29 -12.42 11.05 8.63
C LEU A 29 -13.21 10.93 9.94
N LEU A 30 -14.52 10.73 9.88
CA LEU A 30 -15.34 10.51 11.08
C LEU A 30 -14.93 9.22 11.80
N VAL A 31 -14.67 8.12 11.08
CA VAL A 31 -14.16 6.87 11.67
C VAL A 31 -12.77 7.08 12.27
N ALA A 32 -11.88 7.77 11.55
CA ALA A 32 -10.55 8.08 12.06
C ALA A 32 -10.62 8.90 13.36
N ASN A 33 -11.50 9.92 13.40
CA ASN A 33 -11.68 10.76 14.57
C ASN A 33 -12.30 10.00 15.76
N GLU A 34 -13.32 9.17 15.53
CA GLU A 34 -13.97 8.36 16.56
C GLU A 34 -12.97 7.48 17.33
N TYR A 35 -12.04 6.86 16.60
CA TYR A 35 -11.03 5.98 17.19
C TYR A 35 -9.69 6.67 17.50
N GLY A 36 -9.58 7.99 17.28
CA GLY A 36 -8.34 8.75 17.47
C GLY A 36 -7.18 8.26 16.61
N LEU A 37 -7.47 7.78 15.40
CA LEU A 37 -6.50 7.19 14.47
C LEU A 37 -5.96 8.24 13.49
N ASN A 38 -4.69 8.11 13.15
CA ASN A 38 -4.00 8.99 12.23
C ASN A 38 -3.86 8.38 10.82
N PRO A 39 -4.53 8.96 9.79
CA PRO A 39 -4.42 8.47 8.42
C PRO A 39 -3.01 8.60 7.82
N VAL A 40 -2.26 9.64 8.21
CA VAL A 40 -0.94 9.95 7.62
C VAL A 40 0.10 8.92 8.04
N THR A 41 0.02 8.42 9.28
CA THR A 41 0.90 7.34 9.78
C THR A 41 0.40 5.95 9.40
N ARG A 42 -0.69 5.86 8.61
CA ARG A 42 -1.33 4.60 8.17
C ARG A 42 -1.87 3.73 9.29
N GLU A 43 -2.23 4.32 10.42
CA GLU A 43 -3.03 3.62 11.43
C GLU A 43 -4.41 3.25 10.87
N ILE A 44 -4.95 4.11 10.00
CA ILE A 44 -6.14 3.87 9.19
C ILE A 44 -5.90 4.34 7.76
N TYR A 45 -6.39 3.60 6.76
CA TYR A 45 -6.27 3.98 5.35
C TYR A 45 -7.51 3.54 4.57
N ALA A 46 -7.80 4.24 3.48
CA ALA A 46 -8.93 3.92 2.63
C ALA A 46 -8.52 2.91 1.57
N PHE A 47 -9.37 1.91 1.36
CA PHE A 47 -9.22 0.93 0.31
C PHE A 47 -10.37 1.02 -0.70
N PRO A 48 -10.11 1.14 -2.01
CA PRO A 48 -11.17 1.23 -3.02
C PRO A 48 -12.03 -0.03 -3.07
N THR A 49 -13.35 0.13 -3.17
CA THR A 49 -14.30 -0.97 -3.35
C THR A 49 -14.68 -1.14 -4.83
N ARG A 50 -15.08 -2.36 -5.23
CA ARG A 50 -15.37 -2.69 -6.64
C ARG A 50 -16.61 -1.95 -7.20
N GLY A 51 -17.55 -1.57 -6.33
CA GLY A 51 -18.76 -0.83 -6.69
C GLY A 51 -18.61 0.69 -6.74
N GLY A 52 -17.38 1.19 -6.57
CA GLY A 52 -17.13 2.60 -6.33
C GLY A 52 -17.19 2.94 -4.85
N GLY A 53 -16.33 3.87 -4.44
CA GLY A 53 -16.17 4.26 -3.05
C GLY A 53 -14.99 3.62 -2.34
N ILE A 54 -14.94 3.85 -1.03
CA ILE A 54 -13.83 3.46 -0.16
C ILE A 54 -14.33 2.74 1.08
N GLN A 55 -13.54 1.78 1.54
CA GLN A 55 -13.69 1.09 2.82
C GLN A 55 -12.53 1.53 3.72
N PRO A 56 -12.79 2.11 4.90
CA PRO A 56 -11.74 2.34 5.90
C PRO A 56 -11.20 1.00 6.40
N ILE A 57 -9.88 0.85 6.39
CA ILE A 57 -9.15 -0.29 6.94
C ILE A 57 -8.22 0.21 8.05
N VAL A 58 -8.28 -0.43 9.20
CA VAL A 58 -7.39 -0.15 10.34
C VAL A 58 -6.23 -1.13 10.31
N GLY A 59 -5.02 -0.61 10.15
CA GLY A 59 -3.78 -1.39 10.14
C GLY A 59 -3.39 -1.87 11.54
N ILE A 60 -2.38 -2.76 11.62
CA ILE A 60 -1.88 -3.27 12.91
C ILE A 60 -1.54 -2.14 13.90
N ASP A 61 -0.88 -1.08 13.42
CA ASP A 61 -0.51 0.07 14.27
C ASP A 61 -1.75 0.78 14.82
N GLY A 62 -2.81 0.93 14.02
CA GLY A 62 -4.08 1.50 14.50
C GLY A 62 -4.76 0.65 15.55
N TRP A 63 -4.76 -0.68 15.40
CA TRP A 63 -5.26 -1.61 16.43
C TRP A 63 -4.46 -1.50 17.73
N MET A 64 -3.13 -1.37 17.63
CA MET A 64 -2.28 -1.16 18.80
C MET A 64 -2.50 0.21 19.44
N THR A 65 -2.68 1.28 18.66
CA THR A 65 -3.00 2.63 19.17
C THR A 65 -4.34 2.61 19.92
N MET A 66 -5.39 2.01 19.36
CA MET A 66 -6.68 1.88 20.06
C MET A 66 -6.57 1.08 21.37
N ALA A 67 -5.82 -0.02 21.37
CA ALA A 67 -5.59 -0.81 22.58
C ALA A 67 -4.85 0.02 23.65
N ASN A 68 -3.74 0.66 23.28
CA ASN A 68 -2.92 1.46 24.20
C ASN A 68 -3.69 2.66 24.79
N ASN A 69 -4.61 3.24 24.03
CA ASN A 69 -5.43 4.36 24.50
C ASN A 69 -6.59 3.91 25.41
N HIS A 70 -6.91 2.62 25.45
CA HIS A 70 -8.00 2.11 26.28
C HIS A 70 -7.54 1.98 27.74
N ALA A 71 -8.23 2.67 28.67
CA ALA A 71 -7.82 2.76 30.09
C ALA A 71 -7.59 1.39 30.79
N ALA A 72 -8.41 0.40 30.44
CA ALA A 72 -8.32 -0.95 30.99
C ALA A 72 -7.24 -1.84 30.37
N TYR A 73 -6.58 -1.44 29.27
CA TYR A 73 -5.54 -2.26 28.64
C TYR A 73 -4.34 -2.42 29.54
N ASP A 74 -3.86 -3.67 29.65
CA ASP A 74 -2.72 -4.06 30.48
C ASP A 74 -1.68 -4.89 29.71
N GLY A 75 -1.64 -4.69 28.39
CA GLY A 75 -0.70 -5.39 27.52
C GLY A 75 -1.28 -6.63 26.84
N ILE A 76 -0.44 -7.21 25.99
CA ILE A 76 -0.74 -8.39 25.19
C ILE A 76 0.46 -9.34 25.24
N THR A 77 0.20 -10.61 25.49
CA THR A 77 1.19 -11.69 25.41
C THR A 77 0.88 -12.63 24.27
N PHE A 78 1.89 -13.36 23.80
CA PHE A 78 1.76 -14.31 22.70
C PHE A 78 2.33 -15.66 23.08
N VAL A 79 1.60 -16.72 22.71
CA VAL A 79 2.03 -18.11 22.85
C VAL A 79 2.11 -18.71 21.45
N ASP A 80 3.32 -18.92 20.97
CA ASP A 80 3.57 -19.61 19.71
C ASP A 80 3.35 -21.12 19.94
N ARG A 81 2.61 -21.78 19.04
CA ARG A 81 2.40 -23.24 19.04
C ARG A 81 3.14 -23.85 17.87
N LEU A 82 4.02 -24.80 18.15
CA LEU A 82 4.80 -25.53 17.17
C LEU A 82 4.21 -26.93 16.94
N GLY A 83 4.29 -27.43 15.71
CA GLY A 83 3.98 -28.81 15.37
C GLY A 83 5.13 -29.76 15.71
N ASP A 84 4.92 -31.05 15.48
CA ASP A 84 5.92 -32.10 15.73
C ASP A 84 7.21 -31.92 14.90
N ASP A 85 7.11 -31.24 13.77
CA ASP A 85 8.22 -30.87 12.87
C ASP A 85 8.96 -29.59 13.32
N GLY A 86 8.58 -29.03 14.47
CA GLY A 86 9.12 -27.78 15.01
C GLY A 86 8.66 -26.53 14.25
N GLN A 87 7.75 -26.65 13.27
CA GLN A 87 7.25 -25.50 12.52
C GLN A 87 6.09 -24.82 13.25
N LEU A 88 5.96 -23.51 13.08
CA LEU A 88 4.87 -22.75 13.65
C LEU A 88 3.52 -23.20 13.03
N VAL A 89 2.57 -23.60 13.87
CA VAL A 89 1.22 -24.02 13.43
C VAL A 89 0.14 -23.04 13.84
N ALA A 90 0.30 -22.34 14.97
CA ALA A 90 -0.66 -21.37 15.46
C ALA A 90 0.01 -20.35 16.40
N ILE A 91 -0.64 -19.20 16.59
CA ILE A 91 -0.27 -18.22 17.62
C ILE A 91 -1.52 -17.90 18.43
N THR A 92 -1.42 -17.98 19.75
CA THR A 92 -2.43 -17.47 20.67
C THR A 92 -2.02 -16.10 21.17
N ALA A 93 -2.84 -15.09 20.93
CA ALA A 93 -2.74 -13.77 21.54
C ALA A 93 -3.61 -13.71 22.80
N GLN A 94 -3.07 -13.17 23.89
CA GLN A 94 -3.74 -13.01 25.16
C GLN A 94 -3.71 -11.53 25.55
N VAL A 95 -4.86 -10.86 25.45
CA VAL A 95 -4.99 -9.45 25.86
C VAL A 95 -5.37 -9.41 27.33
N HIS A 96 -4.52 -8.78 28.13
CA HIS A 96 -4.73 -8.58 29.56
C HIS A 96 -5.45 -7.26 29.80
N ARG A 97 -6.39 -7.28 30.75
CA ARG A 97 -7.12 -6.09 31.16
C ARG A 97 -7.09 -5.96 32.67
N LYS A 98 -6.88 -4.74 33.16
CA LYS A 98 -6.83 -4.42 34.60
C LYS A 98 -8.14 -4.73 35.33
N ASP A 99 -9.25 -4.75 34.60
CA ASP A 99 -10.61 -4.95 35.11
C ASP A 99 -11.10 -6.39 34.98
N ARG A 100 -10.23 -7.36 34.64
CA ARG A 100 -10.60 -8.78 34.49
C ARG A 100 -9.56 -9.68 35.15
N ALA A 101 -10.03 -10.83 35.67
CA ALA A 101 -9.16 -11.84 36.26
C ALA A 101 -8.50 -12.76 35.22
N HIS A 102 -9.07 -12.86 34.02
CA HIS A 102 -8.59 -13.72 32.94
C HIS A 102 -8.43 -12.91 31.65
N PRO A 103 -7.36 -13.17 30.87
CA PRO A 103 -7.16 -12.50 29.60
C PRO A 103 -8.22 -12.93 28.57
N VAL A 104 -8.43 -12.08 27.57
CA VAL A 104 -9.13 -12.47 26.35
C VAL A 104 -8.13 -13.18 25.46
N GLU A 105 -8.41 -14.44 25.13
CA GLU A 105 -7.51 -15.27 24.33
C GLU A 105 -8.08 -15.55 22.95
N VAL A 106 -7.25 -15.38 21.92
CA VAL A 106 -7.60 -15.74 20.54
C VAL A 106 -6.46 -16.53 19.94
N THR A 107 -6.78 -17.65 19.32
CA THR A 107 -5.81 -18.47 18.58
C THR A 107 -6.08 -18.36 17.10
N GLU A 108 -5.05 -17.98 16.34
CA GLU A 108 -5.07 -17.99 14.88
C GLU A 108 -4.19 -19.12 14.36
N TYR A 109 -4.70 -19.88 13.40
CA TYR A 109 -4.04 -21.05 12.81
C TYR A 109 -3.33 -20.67 11.52
N LEU A 110 -2.04 -20.98 11.40
CA LEU A 110 -1.24 -20.60 10.24
C LEU A 110 -1.86 -21.13 8.93
N ALA A 111 -2.36 -22.36 8.94
CA ALA A 111 -2.95 -23.00 7.77
C ALA A 111 -4.19 -22.27 7.23
N GLU A 112 -4.99 -21.66 8.11
CA GLU A 112 -6.21 -20.91 7.75
C GLU A 112 -5.90 -19.48 7.33
N CYS A 113 -4.88 -18.88 7.94
CA CYS A 113 -4.60 -17.46 7.78
C CYS A 113 -3.63 -17.17 6.65
N ARG A 114 -2.77 -18.13 6.29
CA ARG A 114 -1.70 -17.93 5.33
C ARG A 114 -2.26 -17.59 3.95
N GLN A 115 -1.75 -16.51 3.38
CA GLN A 115 -2.11 -16.06 2.04
C GLN A 115 -0.94 -16.22 1.06
N ALA A 116 -1.24 -16.22 -0.23
CA ALA A 116 -0.25 -16.31 -1.30
C ALA A 116 0.45 -14.96 -1.63
N THR A 117 0.46 -14.02 -0.69
CA THR A 117 1.09 -12.69 -0.87
C THR A 117 2.54 -12.68 -0.38
N ASP A 118 3.33 -11.73 -0.89
CA ASP A 118 4.77 -11.69 -0.59
C ASP A 118 5.12 -11.46 0.89
N PRO A 119 4.38 -10.64 1.67
CA PRO A 119 4.60 -10.54 3.11
C PRO A 119 4.42 -11.87 3.84
N TRP A 120 3.39 -12.65 3.49
CA TRP A 120 3.13 -13.97 4.08
C TRP A 120 4.17 -15.02 3.65
N LYS A 121 4.75 -14.90 2.45
CA LYS A 121 5.87 -15.75 2.02
C LYS A 121 7.17 -15.45 2.77
N ARG A 122 7.47 -14.17 3.02
CA ARG A 122 8.72 -13.72 3.66
C ARG A 122 8.68 -13.78 5.19
N TRP A 123 7.55 -13.42 5.80
CA TRP A 123 7.43 -13.26 7.26
C TRP A 123 6.12 -13.85 7.81
N PRO A 124 5.85 -15.16 7.60
CA PRO A 124 4.59 -15.79 7.98
C PRO A 124 4.28 -15.68 9.49
N ALA A 125 5.28 -15.87 10.35
CA ALA A 125 5.11 -15.78 11.80
C ALA A 125 4.72 -14.36 12.26
N ARG A 126 5.33 -13.32 11.64
CA ARG A 126 4.99 -11.92 11.93
C ARG A 126 3.57 -11.59 11.51
N MET A 127 3.17 -12.02 10.31
CA MET A 127 1.82 -11.82 9.81
C MET A 127 0.78 -12.52 10.68
N LEU A 128 1.02 -13.77 11.07
CA LEU A 128 0.11 -14.51 11.94
C LEU A 128 -0.01 -13.84 13.33
N ARG A 129 1.09 -13.34 13.89
CA ARG A 129 1.08 -12.62 15.16
C ARG A 129 0.24 -11.34 15.09
N HIS A 130 0.36 -10.57 14.00
CA HIS A 130 -0.47 -9.38 13.80
C HIS A 130 -1.96 -9.74 13.74
N LYS A 131 -2.32 -10.81 13.01
CA LYS A 131 -3.70 -11.27 12.93
C LYS A 131 -4.26 -11.66 14.29
N ALA A 132 -3.53 -12.46 15.06
CA ALA A 132 -3.93 -12.87 16.39
C ALA A 132 -4.11 -11.66 17.32
N ALA A 133 -3.19 -10.68 17.25
CA ALA A 133 -3.28 -9.44 18.02
C ALA A 133 -4.56 -8.65 17.68
N ILE A 134 -4.82 -8.43 16.39
CA ILE A 134 -5.99 -7.68 15.91
C ILE A 134 -7.29 -8.31 16.42
N GLN A 135 -7.45 -9.64 16.25
CA GLN A 135 -8.65 -10.33 16.68
C GLN A 135 -8.80 -10.32 18.21
N ALA A 136 -7.72 -10.55 18.97
CA ALA A 136 -7.75 -10.49 20.42
C ALA A 136 -8.11 -9.09 20.95
N ILE A 137 -7.55 -8.03 20.36
CA ILE A 137 -7.88 -6.64 20.72
C ILE A 137 -9.34 -6.34 20.39
N ARG A 138 -9.83 -6.77 19.22
CA ARG A 138 -11.23 -6.60 18.81
C ARG A 138 -12.19 -7.22 19.83
N TYR A 139 -11.96 -8.47 20.25
CA TYR A 139 -12.81 -9.12 21.25
C TYR A 139 -12.62 -8.54 22.65
N ALA A 140 -11.40 -8.12 23.02
CA ALA A 140 -11.13 -7.59 24.34
C ALA A 140 -11.85 -6.27 24.59
N PHE A 141 -11.95 -5.39 23.58
CA PHE A 141 -12.47 -4.03 23.73
C PHE A 141 -13.77 -3.75 22.97
N GLY A 142 -14.23 -4.68 22.12
CA GLY A 142 -15.51 -4.56 21.43
C GLY A 142 -15.54 -3.47 20.36
N PHE A 143 -14.39 -3.14 19.75
CA PHE A 143 -14.35 -2.18 18.64
C PHE A 143 -15.19 -2.70 17.46
N SER A 144 -16.06 -1.84 16.92
CA SER A 144 -17.05 -2.17 15.89
C SER A 144 -16.98 -1.21 14.72
N GLY A 145 -17.52 -1.56 13.55
CA GLY A 145 -17.57 -0.65 12.40
C GLY A 145 -16.20 -0.37 11.75
N ILE A 146 -15.17 -1.11 12.14
CA ILE A 146 -13.83 -1.06 11.55
C ILE A 146 -13.47 -2.42 10.96
N VAL A 147 -12.71 -2.37 9.86
CA VAL A 147 -12.30 -3.54 9.09
C VAL A 147 -10.79 -3.67 9.20
N ASP A 148 -10.30 -4.88 9.45
CA ASP A 148 -8.87 -5.17 9.41
C ASP A 148 -8.41 -5.60 8.00
N PRO A 149 -7.10 -5.60 7.69
CA PRO A 149 -6.62 -5.89 6.35
C PRO A 149 -7.05 -7.28 5.82
N ASP A 150 -7.11 -8.29 6.69
CA ASP A 150 -7.47 -9.65 6.28
C ASP A 150 -8.98 -9.80 6.05
N GLU A 151 -9.81 -9.09 6.82
CA GLU A 151 -11.24 -8.98 6.54
C GLU A 151 -11.50 -8.28 5.20
N ALA A 152 -10.79 -7.19 4.92
CA ALA A 152 -10.90 -6.48 3.64
C ALA A 152 -10.48 -7.38 2.46
N ASP A 153 -9.43 -8.19 2.62
CA ASP A 153 -8.96 -9.10 1.58
C ASP A 153 -9.97 -10.23 1.28
N ARG A 154 -10.67 -10.74 2.31
CA ARG A 154 -11.75 -11.73 2.13
C ARG A 154 -12.97 -11.17 1.43
N MET A 155 -13.25 -9.87 1.62
CA MET A 155 -14.34 -9.18 0.92
C MET A 155 -14.01 -8.89 -0.55
N ARG A 156 -12.76 -9.08 -1.00
CA ARG A 156 -12.42 -8.97 -2.42
C ARG A 156 -12.91 -10.23 -3.14
N PRO A 157 -13.79 -10.12 -4.16
CA PRO A 157 -14.13 -11.28 -4.98
C PRO A 157 -12.87 -11.79 -5.70
N SER A 158 -12.66 -13.10 -5.70
CA SER A 158 -11.56 -13.75 -6.41
C SER A 158 -11.62 -13.41 -7.90
N VAL A 159 -10.70 -12.58 -8.38
CA VAL A 159 -10.51 -12.39 -9.82
C VAL A 159 -9.69 -13.58 -10.31
N SER A 160 -10.34 -14.58 -10.90
CA SER A 160 -9.67 -15.60 -11.69
C SER A 160 -9.10 -14.92 -12.94
N VAL A 161 -7.82 -14.53 -12.89
CA VAL A 161 -7.09 -14.10 -14.08
C VAL A 161 -6.71 -15.35 -14.86
N THR A 162 -7.52 -15.75 -15.83
CA THR A 162 -7.11 -16.72 -16.84
C THR A 162 -6.11 -16.01 -17.76
N VAL A 163 -4.81 -16.22 -17.53
CA VAL A 163 -3.77 -15.76 -18.46
C VAL A 163 -3.81 -16.68 -19.68
N ASN A 164 -4.41 -16.21 -20.78
CA ASN A 164 -4.22 -16.83 -22.08
C ASN A 164 -2.77 -16.57 -22.51
N ASN A 165 -1.89 -17.54 -22.27
CA ASN A 165 -0.54 -17.56 -22.82
C ASN A 165 -0.60 -17.80 -24.33
N HIS A 166 -0.88 -16.77 -25.12
CA HIS A 166 -0.40 -16.74 -26.50
C HIS A 166 1.06 -16.29 -26.48
N ALA A 167 1.96 -17.27 -26.36
CA ALA A 167 3.39 -17.06 -26.52
C ALA A 167 3.72 -17.04 -28.02
N GLU A 168 4.05 -15.87 -28.57
CA GLU A 168 4.85 -15.81 -29.80
C GLU A 168 6.34 -15.94 -29.44
N PRO A 169 7.11 -16.81 -30.13
CA PRO A 169 8.50 -17.04 -29.78
C PRO A 169 9.42 -15.92 -30.28
N ALA A 170 10.07 -15.21 -29.34
CA ALA A 170 11.09 -14.21 -29.62
C ALA A 170 12.43 -14.89 -29.97
N GLN A 171 12.94 -14.66 -31.18
CA GLN A 171 14.26 -15.14 -31.62
C GLN A 171 15.39 -14.29 -31.00
N HIS A 172 16.30 -14.94 -30.26
CA HIS A 172 17.45 -14.31 -29.61
C HIS A 172 18.58 -13.97 -30.60
N ARG A 173 18.88 -12.68 -30.78
CA ARG A 173 20.12 -12.22 -31.44
C ARG A 173 21.14 -11.81 -30.37
N ARG A 174 22.24 -12.57 -30.26
CA ARG A 174 23.36 -12.33 -29.33
C ARG A 174 24.21 -11.15 -29.80
N TYR A 175 24.67 -10.32 -28.86
CA TYR A 175 25.57 -9.18 -29.05
C TYR A 175 27.03 -9.59 -29.28
N ALA A 176 27.74 -8.92 -30.19
CA ALA A 176 29.20 -8.80 -30.17
C ALA A 176 29.66 -7.43 -30.71
N THR A 177 30.64 -6.83 -30.00
CA THR A 177 31.51 -5.68 -30.30
C THR A 177 30.99 -4.22 -30.19
N LYS A 178 31.84 -3.37 -29.59
CA LYS A 178 31.72 -1.95 -29.18
C LYS A 178 32.86 -1.17 -29.90
N PRO A 179 32.94 0.17 -29.85
CA PRO A 179 32.06 1.21 -30.42
C PRO A 179 32.80 2.10 -31.47
N ALA A 180 32.09 2.91 -32.26
CA ALA A 180 32.71 3.99 -33.05
C ALA A 180 31.86 5.27 -32.99
N VAL A 181 32.47 6.36 -32.54
CA VAL A 181 31.92 7.72 -32.57
C VAL A 181 32.06 8.24 -34.00
N PRO A 182 31.00 8.72 -34.67
CA PRO A 182 31.17 9.33 -35.99
C PRO A 182 31.76 10.73 -35.86
N ALA A 183 32.97 10.91 -36.38
CA ALA A 183 33.58 12.20 -36.63
C ALA A 183 32.97 12.83 -37.89
N ILE A 184 32.64 14.11 -37.81
CA ILE A 184 32.19 14.94 -38.94
C ILE A 184 33.43 15.33 -39.73
N THR A 185 33.51 14.91 -41.00
CA THR A 185 34.51 15.39 -41.95
C THR A 185 33.81 16.23 -43.02
N VAL A 186 34.22 17.49 -43.10
CA VAL A 186 33.88 18.43 -44.17
C VAL A 186 35.03 18.42 -45.16
N GLU A 187 34.76 18.12 -46.42
CA GLU A 187 35.64 18.45 -47.54
C GLU A 187 34.80 19.04 -48.68
N ALA A 188 35.35 20.08 -49.31
CA ALA A 188 34.73 20.92 -50.32
C ALA A 188 35.47 20.79 -51.65
N GLU A 189 34.73 20.82 -52.77
CA GLU A 189 35.11 21.28 -54.12
C GLU A 189 33.85 21.12 -55.00
N ASP A 190 33.09 22.19 -55.29
CA ASP A 190 33.26 23.20 -56.37
C ASP A 190 33.32 22.64 -57.79
N THR A 191 32.23 22.84 -58.55
CA THR A 191 32.29 23.36 -59.92
C THR A 191 31.00 24.15 -60.25
N GLY A 192 31.05 25.47 -60.07
CA GLY A 192 30.61 26.49 -61.02
C GLY A 192 29.16 26.53 -61.54
N THR A 193 28.46 27.64 -61.29
CA THR A 193 28.13 28.63 -62.33
C THR A 193 27.60 29.92 -61.70
N ASP A 194 28.19 31.02 -62.14
CA ASP A 194 28.05 32.40 -61.67
C ASP A 194 26.82 33.08 -62.29
N PHE A 195 26.01 33.79 -61.50
CA PHE A 195 25.07 34.81 -61.99
C PHE A 195 24.86 35.92 -60.92
N PRO A 196 24.69 37.19 -61.34
CA PRO A 196 25.28 38.34 -60.67
C PRO A 196 24.42 38.99 -59.60
N HIS A 197 25.11 39.71 -58.72
CA HIS A 197 24.63 40.56 -57.64
C HIS A 197 23.89 41.81 -58.13
N GLU A 198 22.72 42.10 -57.57
CA GLU A 198 22.16 43.44 -57.52
C GLU A 198 22.06 43.85 -56.04
N ALA A 199 22.76 44.92 -55.68
CA ALA A 199 22.79 45.49 -54.35
C ALA A 199 21.79 46.64 -54.25
N ALA A 200 21.04 46.70 -53.16
CA ALA A 200 20.43 47.94 -52.69
C ALA A 200 20.39 47.92 -51.16
N ASP A 201 21.35 48.65 -50.57
CA ASP A 201 21.40 49.00 -49.16
C ASP A 201 20.17 49.82 -48.75
N SER A 202 19.69 49.60 -47.52
CA SER A 202 19.27 50.73 -46.68
C SER A 202 19.18 50.34 -45.21
N GLU A 203 19.92 51.13 -44.42
CA GLU A 203 20.01 51.17 -42.97
C GLU A 203 18.65 51.43 -42.28
N VAL A 204 18.49 50.87 -41.09
CA VAL A 204 17.51 51.36 -40.10
C VAL A 204 18.27 52.15 -39.05
N THR A 205 18.01 53.46 -39.00
CA THR A 205 18.48 54.37 -37.95
C THR A 205 17.60 54.25 -36.69
N ALA A 206 18.21 54.66 -35.57
CA ALA A 206 17.79 54.53 -34.17
C ALA A 206 16.37 55.02 -33.82
#